data_AF-A0A3B0TYN1-F1
#
_entry.id   AF-A0A3B0TYN1-F1
#
_cell.length_a   1.000
_cell.length_b   1.000
_cell.length_c   1.000
_cell.angle_alpha   90.00
_cell.angle_beta   90.00
_cell.angle_gamma   90.00
#
_symmetry.space_group_name_H-M   'P 1'
#
loop_
_entity.id
_entity.type
_entity.pdbx_description
1 polymer ?
#
loop_
_entity_poly.entity_id
_entity_poly.type
_entity_poly.pdbx_seq_one_letter_code
_entity_poly.pdbx_strand_id
1 'polypeptide(L)'
;MTSLSPAVFHFSDGGAGTAKIIARELGGEVHGPGGSGDLATSIVGMFKQARPIVGVCAAGILIRILAPHLGDKHREPPLIAVSLNGNHVVPLLGGHHGANVLAEQIAKKLGGIAAITTASSARFSCALDETPPGYVLANPERAKPAMAAILNGEHIALDGKADWLEQA
;
A
#
# COMPACT_ATOMS: atom_id res chain seq x y z
N MET A 1 -1.66 16.76 4.13
CA MET A 1 -1.99 16.37 2.75
C MET A 1 -3.41 15.81 2.77
N THR A 2 -4.33 16.38 1.99
CA THR A 2 -5.66 15.77 1.78
C THR A 2 -5.46 14.42 1.10
N SER A 3 -5.76 13.33 1.82
CA SER A 3 -5.70 11.98 1.26
C SER A 3 -6.62 11.90 0.05
N LEU A 4 -6.06 11.57 -1.13
CA LEU A 4 -6.84 11.39 -2.34
C LEU A 4 -7.70 10.13 -2.21
N SER A 5 -8.99 10.25 -2.57
CA SER A 5 -9.96 9.15 -2.52
C SER A 5 -9.45 7.91 -3.27
N PRO A 6 -9.32 6.74 -2.61
CA PRO A 6 -8.91 5.50 -3.27
C PRO A 6 -9.84 5.11 -4.42
N ALA A 7 -9.27 4.58 -5.49
CA ALA A 7 -10.00 4.00 -6.61
C ALA A 7 -9.96 2.48 -6.53
N VAL A 8 -11.14 1.86 -6.44
CA VAL A 8 -11.31 0.42 -6.25
C VAL A 8 -11.81 -0.21 -7.54
N PHE A 9 -11.00 -1.07 -8.16
CA PHE A 9 -11.29 -1.72 -9.43
C PHE A 9 -11.73 -3.17 -9.25
N HIS A 10 -12.67 -3.63 -10.05
CA HIS A 10 -12.94 -5.06 -10.25
C HIS A 10 -13.07 -5.38 -11.74
N PHE A 11 -12.78 -6.63 -12.12
CA PHE A 11 -12.74 -7.05 -13.54
C PHE A 11 -13.83 -8.08 -13.88
N SER A 12 -14.68 -8.43 -12.93
CA SER A 12 -15.81 -9.35 -13.10
C SER A 12 -16.92 -9.06 -12.10
N ASP A 13 -18.12 -9.57 -12.35
CA ASP A 13 -19.27 -9.42 -11.44
C ASP A 13 -19.00 -10.05 -10.08
N GLY A 14 -18.26 -11.17 -10.05
CA GLY A 14 -17.87 -11.84 -8.81
C GLY A 14 -17.02 -10.97 -7.88
N GLY A 15 -16.33 -9.95 -8.40
CA GLY A 15 -15.51 -9.02 -7.62
C GLY A 15 -16.23 -7.76 -7.17
N ALA A 16 -17.43 -7.48 -7.72
CA ALA A 16 -18.15 -6.24 -7.46
C ALA A 16 -18.56 -6.09 -5.99
N GLY A 17 -18.96 -7.20 -5.34
CA GLY A 17 -19.34 -7.21 -3.92
C GLY A 17 -18.17 -6.81 -3.02
N THR A 18 -17.03 -7.49 -3.19
CA THR A 18 -15.78 -7.20 -2.46
C THR A 18 -15.32 -5.77 -2.70
N ALA A 19 -15.34 -5.30 -3.96
CA ALA A 19 -14.96 -3.93 -4.31
C ALA A 19 -15.83 -2.87 -3.62
N LYS A 20 -17.15 -3.07 -3.56
CA LYS A 20 -18.08 -2.16 -2.86
C LYS A 20 -17.81 -2.09 -1.36
N ILE A 21 -17.48 -3.22 -0.72
CA ILE A 21 -17.13 -3.25 0.71
C ILE A 21 -15.86 -2.43 0.96
N ILE A 22 -14.82 -2.64 0.13
CA ILE A 22 -13.56 -1.92 0.23
C ILE A 22 -13.76 -0.42 0.01
N ALA A 23 -14.47 -0.03 -1.06
CA ALA A 23 -14.73 1.38 -1.35
C ALA A 23 -15.47 2.07 -0.21
N ARG A 24 -16.46 1.42 0.40
CA ARG A 24 -17.17 1.97 1.57
C ARG A 24 -16.25 2.13 2.79
N GLU A 25 -15.37 1.16 3.05
CA GLU A 25 -14.42 1.22 4.16
C GLU A 25 -13.40 2.35 4.01
N LEU A 26 -12.92 2.57 2.79
CA LEU A 26 -11.87 3.55 2.51
C LEU A 26 -12.40 4.93 2.09
N GLY A 27 -13.72 5.10 1.96
CA GLY A 27 -14.32 6.31 1.39
C GLY A 27 -13.96 6.52 -0.09
N GLY A 28 -13.80 5.42 -0.83
CA GLY A 28 -13.38 5.39 -2.24
C GLY A 28 -14.52 5.19 -3.24
N GLU A 29 -14.15 5.07 -4.51
CA GLU A 29 -15.07 4.85 -5.64
C GLU A 29 -14.83 3.51 -6.33
N VAL A 30 -15.90 2.88 -6.81
CA VAL A 30 -15.83 1.57 -7.48
C VAL A 30 -15.84 1.74 -9.00
N HIS A 31 -14.92 1.04 -9.67
CA HIS A 31 -14.77 0.98 -11.11
C HIS A 31 -14.84 -0.48 -11.58
N GLY A 32 -15.65 -0.77 -12.60
CA GLY A 32 -15.91 -2.13 -13.06
C GLY A 32 -16.19 -2.23 -14.55
N PRO A 33 -16.29 -3.45 -15.11
CA PRO A 33 -16.67 -3.65 -16.50
C PRO A 33 -18.05 -3.06 -16.80
N GLY A 34 -18.23 -2.47 -17.98
CA GLY A 34 -19.50 -1.84 -18.41
C GLY A 34 -19.59 -0.33 -18.15
N GLY A 35 -18.56 0.29 -17.56
CA GLY A 35 -18.43 1.74 -17.50
C GLY A 35 -17.98 2.37 -18.84
N SER A 36 -17.97 3.70 -18.91
CA SER A 36 -17.45 4.44 -20.06
C SER A 36 -15.91 4.47 -20.05
N GLY A 37 -15.27 3.46 -20.62
CA GLY A 37 -13.82 3.45 -20.87
C GLY A 37 -13.12 2.14 -20.51
N ASP A 38 -11.88 2.04 -20.98
CA ASP A 38 -10.99 0.91 -20.66
C ASP A 38 -10.45 1.04 -19.23
N LEU A 39 -10.62 -0.02 -18.43
CA LEU A 39 -10.19 -0.04 -17.02
C LEU A 39 -8.68 0.14 -16.87
N ALA A 40 -7.88 -0.42 -17.79
CA ALA A 40 -6.43 -0.26 -17.72
C ALA A 40 -6.03 1.21 -17.90
N THR A 41 -6.64 1.91 -18.87
CA THR A 41 -6.46 3.34 -19.08
C THR A 41 -6.85 4.15 -17.83
N SER A 42 -7.98 3.84 -17.20
CA SER A 42 -8.43 4.51 -15.96
C SER A 42 -7.46 4.28 -14.79
N ILE A 43 -6.98 3.04 -14.61
CA ILE A 43 -5.97 2.70 -13.59
C ILE A 43 -4.71 3.54 -13.80
N VAL A 44 -4.19 3.60 -15.02
CA VAL A 44 -3.00 4.40 -15.34
C VAL A 44 -3.23 5.89 -15.08
N GLY A 45 -4.38 6.42 -15.49
CA GLY A 45 -4.72 7.82 -15.28
C GLY A 45 -4.77 8.21 -13.79
N MET A 46 -5.45 7.40 -12.98
CA MET A 46 -5.58 7.65 -11.54
C MET A 46 -4.27 7.41 -10.78
N PHE A 47 -3.48 6.41 -11.18
CA PHE A 47 -2.15 6.17 -10.61
C PHE A 47 -1.23 7.38 -10.84
N LYS A 48 -1.23 7.96 -12.04
CA LYS A 48 -0.46 9.18 -12.36
C LYS A 48 -0.93 10.42 -11.60
N GLN A 49 -2.17 10.43 -11.12
CA GLN A 49 -2.72 11.46 -10.24
C GLN A 49 -2.37 11.21 -8.76
N ALA A 50 -1.47 10.27 -8.45
CA ALA A 50 -1.08 9.86 -7.10
C ALA A 50 -2.24 9.34 -6.25
N ARG A 51 -3.29 8.76 -6.87
CA ARG A 51 -4.41 8.16 -6.15
C ARG A 51 -4.07 6.73 -5.72
N PRO A 52 -4.42 6.32 -4.49
CA PRO A 52 -4.35 4.91 -4.10
C PRO A 52 -5.23 4.03 -4.99
N ILE A 53 -4.68 2.93 -5.47
CA ILE A 53 -5.37 1.97 -6.35
C ILE A 53 -5.54 0.64 -5.61
N VAL A 54 -6.77 0.14 -5.56
CA VAL A 54 -7.06 -1.20 -5.05
C VAL A 54 -7.73 -2.02 -6.15
N GLY A 55 -7.13 -3.13 -6.58
CA GLY A 55 -7.73 -4.03 -7.55
C GLY A 55 -8.21 -5.34 -6.94
N VAL A 56 -9.50 -5.61 -7.01
CA VAL A 56 -10.09 -6.92 -6.72
C VAL A 56 -9.88 -7.82 -7.94
N CYS A 57 -8.66 -8.35 -8.07
CA CYS A 57 -8.20 -9.13 -9.20
C CYS A 57 -6.89 -9.86 -8.89
N ALA A 58 -6.43 -10.70 -9.82
CA ALA A 58 -5.07 -11.23 -9.75
C ALA A 58 -4.04 -10.09 -9.78
N ALA A 59 -3.04 -10.14 -8.89
CA ALA A 59 -1.98 -9.13 -8.81
C ALA A 59 -1.27 -8.90 -10.16
N GLY A 60 -1.07 -9.98 -10.94
CA GLY A 60 -0.45 -9.92 -12.26
C GLY A 60 -1.18 -9.03 -13.28
N ILE A 61 -2.48 -8.75 -13.09
CA ILE A 61 -3.22 -7.79 -13.93
C ILE A 61 -2.71 -6.38 -13.66
N LEU A 62 -2.70 -5.96 -12.39
CA LEU A 62 -2.24 -4.63 -11.99
C LEU A 62 -0.76 -4.43 -12.33
N ILE A 63 0.09 -5.43 -12.08
CA ILE A 63 1.52 -5.40 -12.39
C ILE A 63 1.74 -5.14 -13.88
N ARG A 64 1.06 -5.87 -14.77
CA ARG A 64 1.23 -5.69 -16.23
C ARG A 64 0.70 -4.34 -16.71
N ILE A 65 -0.41 -3.85 -16.16
CA ILE A 65 -0.98 -2.54 -16.51
C ILE A 65 -0.01 -1.42 -16.12
N LEU A 66 0.56 -1.49 -14.92
CA LEU A 66 1.36 -0.39 -14.38
C LEU A 66 2.86 -0.50 -14.65
N ALA A 67 3.39 -1.68 -15.00
CA ALA A 67 4.82 -1.89 -15.28
C ALA A 67 5.44 -0.83 -16.24
N PRO A 68 4.80 -0.42 -17.36
CA PRO A 68 5.34 0.62 -18.24
C PRO A 68 5.29 2.04 -17.65
N HIS A 69 4.70 2.22 -16.47
CA HIS A 69 4.44 3.50 -15.82
C HIS A 69 5.08 3.61 -14.44
N LEU A 70 5.82 2.58 -14.01
CA LEU A 70 6.62 2.63 -12.79
C LEU A 70 7.85 3.49 -13.00
N GLY A 71 8.30 4.15 -11.93
CA GLY A 71 9.41 5.07 -11.98
C GLY A 71 10.06 5.20 -10.61
N ASP A 72 9.84 6.34 -9.97
CA ASP A 72 10.37 6.60 -8.63
C ASP A 72 9.47 6.01 -7.55
N LYS A 73 9.93 4.94 -6.90
CA LYS A 73 9.24 4.28 -5.79
C LYS A 73 8.85 5.23 -4.64
N HIS A 74 9.54 6.36 -4.49
CA HIS A 74 9.26 7.37 -3.47
C HIS A 74 8.11 8.31 -3.85
N ARG A 75 7.52 8.15 -5.04
CA ARG A 75 6.41 8.98 -5.54
C ARG A 75 5.20 8.16 -5.98
N GLU A 76 5.36 6.84 -6.07
CA GLU A 76 4.30 5.93 -6.48
C GLU A 76 3.23 5.81 -5.39
N PRO A 77 1.94 6.02 -5.73
CA PRO A 77 0.87 5.86 -4.75
C PRO A 77 0.70 4.39 -4.36
N PRO A 78 -0.04 4.12 -3.26
CA PRO A 78 -0.36 2.76 -2.88
C PRO A 78 -1.04 1.97 -4.01
N LEU A 79 -0.53 0.77 -4.27
CA LEU A 79 -1.15 -0.20 -5.16
C LEU A 79 -1.40 -1.49 -4.37
N ILE A 80 -2.66 -1.91 -4.27
CA ILE A 80 -3.05 -3.09 -3.51
C ILE A 80 -3.83 -4.05 -4.42
N ALA A 81 -3.47 -5.33 -4.40
CA ALA A 81 -4.24 -6.40 -5.02
C ALA A 81 -5.04 -7.16 -3.95
N VAL A 82 -6.31 -7.43 -4.22
CA VAL A 82 -7.20 -8.19 -3.32
C VAL A 82 -7.74 -9.39 -4.07
N SER A 83 -7.68 -10.57 -3.44
CA SER A 83 -8.29 -11.77 -4.01
C SER A 83 -9.81 -11.61 -4.14
N LEU A 84 -10.42 -12.30 -5.11
CA LEU A 84 -11.85 -12.16 -5.39
C LEU A 84 -12.73 -12.36 -4.14
N ASN A 85 -12.35 -13.33 -3.31
CA ASN A 85 -13.02 -13.69 -2.05
C ASN A 85 -12.59 -12.83 -0.83
N GLY A 86 -11.69 -11.86 -1.00
CA GLY A 86 -11.22 -10.98 0.08
C GLY A 86 -10.23 -11.61 1.07
N ASN A 87 -9.90 -12.91 0.93
CA ASN A 87 -9.04 -13.62 1.87
C ASN A 87 -7.59 -13.11 1.90
N HIS A 88 -7.09 -12.57 0.78
CA HIS A 88 -5.70 -12.11 0.68
C HIS A 88 -5.65 -10.68 0.14
N VAL A 89 -4.92 -9.84 0.86
CA VAL A 89 -4.69 -8.43 0.52
C VAL A 89 -3.19 -8.21 0.39
N VAL A 90 -2.72 -7.95 -0.82
CA VAL A 90 -1.30 -7.88 -1.15
C VAL A 90 -0.94 -6.45 -1.52
N PRO A 91 -0.22 -5.70 -0.67
CA PRO A 91 0.36 -4.43 -1.08
C PRO A 91 1.49 -4.69 -2.09
N LEU A 92 1.43 -4.03 -3.24
CA LEU A 92 2.36 -4.23 -4.36
C LEU A 92 3.36 -3.07 -4.49
N LEU A 93 2.91 -1.83 -4.31
CA LEU A 93 3.70 -0.60 -4.44
C LEU A 93 3.25 0.45 -3.42
N GLY A 94 4.05 1.50 -3.26
CA GLY A 94 3.69 2.65 -2.43
C GLY A 94 3.74 2.35 -0.93
N GLY A 95 4.66 1.49 -0.49
CA GLY A 95 4.91 1.19 0.93
C GLY A 95 5.02 2.48 1.74
N HIS A 96 5.91 3.38 1.30
CA HIS A 96 6.17 4.75 1.81
C HIS A 96 4.98 5.70 1.85
N HIS A 97 3.86 5.32 1.23
CA HIS A 97 2.63 6.10 1.16
C HIS A 97 1.47 5.37 1.83
N GLY A 98 1.76 4.41 2.70
CA GLY A 98 0.76 3.71 3.50
C GLY A 98 0.11 2.50 2.82
N ALA A 99 0.74 1.88 1.81
CA ALA A 99 0.19 0.69 1.18
C ALA A 99 0.01 -0.48 2.17
N ASN A 100 0.94 -0.65 3.10
CA ASN A 100 0.84 -1.67 4.14
C ASN A 100 -0.32 -1.39 5.10
N VAL A 101 -0.46 -0.13 5.55
CA VAL A 101 -1.56 0.31 6.42
C VAL A 101 -2.92 0.10 5.74
N LEU A 102 -3.04 0.47 4.46
CA LEU A 102 -4.25 0.21 3.68
C LEU A 102 -4.53 -1.27 3.54
N ALA A 103 -3.51 -2.09 3.29
CA ALA A 103 -3.67 -3.53 3.18
C ALA A 103 -4.19 -4.16 4.48
N GLU A 104 -3.66 -3.75 5.63
CA GLU A 104 -4.12 -4.19 6.95
C GLU A 104 -5.56 -3.74 7.23
N GLN A 105 -5.91 -2.49 6.93
CA GLN A 105 -7.26 -1.98 7.09
C GLN A 105 -8.27 -2.78 6.25
N ILE A 106 -7.94 -3.04 4.98
CA ILE A 106 -8.78 -3.84 4.08
C ILE A 106 -8.89 -5.27 4.58
N ALA A 107 -7.77 -5.91 4.96
CA ALA A 107 -7.76 -7.29 5.44
C ALA A 107 -8.63 -7.44 6.69
N LYS A 108 -8.48 -6.53 7.66
CA LYS A 108 -9.32 -6.48 8.86
C LYS A 108 -10.80 -6.35 8.52
N LYS A 109 -11.14 -5.51 7.54
CA LYS A 109 -12.53 -5.32 7.10
C LYS A 109 -13.13 -6.58 6.45
N LEU A 110 -12.35 -7.28 5.66
CA LEU A 110 -12.79 -8.45 4.91
C LEU A 110 -12.67 -9.76 5.70
N GLY A 111 -12.05 -9.74 6.89
CA GLY A 111 -11.69 -10.96 7.62
C GLY A 111 -10.59 -11.77 6.95
N GLY A 112 -9.78 -11.13 6.10
CA GLY A 112 -8.67 -11.73 5.37
C GLY A 112 -7.32 -11.47 6.01
N ILE A 113 -6.25 -11.74 5.25
CA ILE A 113 -4.86 -11.58 5.67
C ILE A 113 -4.16 -10.57 4.76
N ALA A 114 -3.47 -9.60 5.37
CA ALA A 114 -2.55 -8.72 4.66
C ALA A 114 -1.21 -9.45 4.44
N ALA A 115 -0.88 -9.77 3.19
CA ALA A 115 0.35 -10.46 2.82
C ALA A 115 1.50 -9.46 2.63
N ILE A 116 1.92 -8.82 3.72
CA ILE A 116 3.03 -7.86 3.72
C ILE A 116 4.36 -8.64 3.68
N THR A 117 5.22 -8.32 2.71
CA THR A 117 6.49 -9.02 2.47
C THR A 117 7.72 -8.15 2.73
N THR A 118 7.52 -6.89 3.13
CA THR A 118 8.61 -5.93 3.30
C THR A 118 9.50 -6.35 4.47
N ALA A 119 10.81 -6.46 4.28
CA ALA A 119 11.72 -6.94 5.33
C ALA A 119 11.67 -6.11 6.62
N SER A 120 11.38 -4.80 6.52
CA SER A 120 11.21 -3.92 7.68
C SER A 120 10.00 -4.31 8.55
N SER A 121 8.90 -4.80 7.97
CA SER A 121 7.71 -5.18 8.73
C SER A 121 7.89 -6.44 9.58
N ALA A 122 8.96 -7.20 9.36
CA ALA A 122 9.29 -8.37 10.18
C ALA A 122 10.03 -8.01 11.48
N ARG A 123 10.60 -6.79 11.56
CA ARG A 123 11.42 -6.33 12.70
C ARG A 123 10.93 -5.03 13.32
N PHE A 124 10.07 -4.28 12.64
CA PHE A 124 9.55 -3.01 13.13
C PHE A 124 8.06 -2.87 12.81
N SER A 125 7.34 -2.23 13.72
CA SER A 125 5.94 -1.83 13.52
C SER A 125 5.76 -0.72 12.47
N CYS A 126 6.85 -0.03 12.09
CA CYS A 126 6.91 0.92 10.99
C CYS A 126 8.31 0.94 10.35
N ALA A 127 8.41 1.32 9.07
CA ALA A 127 9.72 1.47 8.46
C ALA A 127 10.43 2.72 9.03
N LEU A 128 11.75 2.65 9.28
CA LEU A 128 12.50 3.81 9.81
C LEU A 128 12.44 5.03 8.89
N ASP A 129 12.23 4.84 7.59
CA ASP A 129 12.03 5.90 6.62
C ASP A 129 10.58 6.45 6.60
N GLU A 130 9.66 5.84 7.35
CA GLU A 130 8.27 6.27 7.57
C GLU A 130 8.07 6.65 9.05
N THR A 131 8.46 7.86 9.43
CA THR A 131 8.35 8.31 10.83
C THR A 131 6.89 8.53 11.25
N PRO A 132 6.50 8.15 12.48
CA PRO A 132 5.15 8.39 12.99
C PRO A 132 4.85 9.88 13.17
N PRO A 133 3.56 10.27 13.32
CA PRO A 133 3.18 11.66 13.57
C PRO A 133 3.97 12.28 14.73
N GLY A 134 4.53 13.47 14.49
CA GLY A 134 5.37 14.19 15.47
C GLY A 134 6.87 13.95 15.32
N TYR A 135 7.30 13.06 14.42
CA TYR A 135 8.70 12.79 14.14
C TYR A 135 9.06 13.19 12.70
N VAL A 136 10.32 13.61 12.51
CA VAL A 136 10.92 13.92 11.20
C VAL A 136 12.33 13.37 11.18
N LEU A 137 12.73 12.76 10.06
CA LEU A 137 14.11 12.33 9.85
C LEU A 137 15.02 13.54 9.65
N ALA A 138 15.98 13.73 10.56
CA ALA A 138 17.00 14.76 10.42
C ALA A 138 17.96 14.47 9.25
N ASN A 139 18.13 13.19 8.90
CA ASN A 139 19.07 12.67 7.92
C ASN A 139 18.43 11.53 7.09
N PRO A 140 17.45 11.83 6.22
CA PRO A 140 16.71 10.82 5.44
C PRO A 140 17.61 9.89 4.61
N GLU A 141 18.75 10.41 4.13
CA GLU A 141 19.73 9.66 3.35
C GLU A 141 20.37 8.50 4.13
N ARG A 142 20.37 8.58 5.47
CA ARG A 142 20.93 7.53 6.35
C ARG A 142 19.91 6.46 6.74
N ALA A 143 18.62 6.66 6.49
CA ALA A 143 17.59 5.70 6.86
C ALA A 143 17.79 4.34 6.15
N LYS A 144 18.15 4.36 4.86
CA LYS A 144 18.38 3.13 4.09
C LYS A 144 19.61 2.34 4.57
N PRO A 145 20.81 2.94 4.73
CA PRO A 145 21.95 2.25 5.36
C PRO A 145 21.65 1.71 6.76
N ALA A 146 20.96 2.48 7.61
CA ALA A 146 20.59 2.04 8.96
C ALA A 146 19.64 0.83 8.91
N MET A 147 18.60 0.88 8.07
CA MET A 147 17.68 -0.25 7.88
C MET A 147 18.42 -1.50 7.38
N ALA A 148 19.36 -1.35 6.44
CA ALA A 148 20.15 -2.47 5.94
C ALA A 148 21.03 -3.12 7.03
N ALA A 149 21.69 -2.31 7.86
CA ALA A 149 22.47 -2.78 8.99
C ALA A 149 21.62 -3.63 9.96
N ILE A 150 20.43 -3.13 10.33
CA ILE A 150 19.54 -3.86 11.24
C ILE A 150 19.02 -5.15 10.60
N LEU A 151 18.68 -5.11 9.30
CA LEU A 151 18.29 -6.32 8.57
C LEU A 151 19.41 -7.38 8.55
N ASN A 152 20.67 -6.95 8.58
CA ASN A 152 21.84 -7.84 8.68
C ASN A 152 22.17 -8.27 10.12
N GLY A 153 21.35 -7.88 11.12
CA GLY A 153 21.50 -8.31 12.50
C GLY A 153 22.25 -7.34 13.40
N GLU A 154 22.54 -6.12 12.94
CA GLU A 154 23.06 -5.07 13.81
C GLU A 154 21.99 -4.54 14.77
N HIS A 155 22.43 -3.94 15.88
CA HIS A 155 21.55 -3.40 16.91
C HIS A 155 21.43 -1.87 16.80
N ILE A 156 20.24 -1.35 17.07
CA ILE A 156 20.00 0.08 17.19
C ILE A 156 20.39 0.53 18.61
N ALA A 157 21.13 1.63 18.70
CA ALA A 157 21.25 2.39 19.95
C ALA A 157 20.27 3.58 19.88
N LEU A 158 19.40 3.70 20.89
CA LEU A 158 18.51 4.84 21.05
C LEU A 158 19.15 5.87 21.99
N ASP A 159 19.39 7.08 21.51
CA ASP A 159 19.75 8.23 22.33
C ASP A 159 18.56 9.20 22.38
N GLY A 160 18.00 9.40 23.57
CA GLY A 160 16.75 10.13 23.79
C GLY A 160 15.54 9.22 24.01
N LYS A 161 14.34 9.74 23.72
CA LYS A 161 13.06 9.04 23.93
C LYS A 161 12.34 8.85 22.60
N ALA A 162 12.04 7.61 22.24
CA ALA A 162 11.27 7.25 21.05
C ALA A 162 10.44 5.99 21.30
N ASP A 163 9.28 6.16 21.95
CA ASP A 163 8.40 5.07 22.38
C ASP A 163 7.98 4.12 21.23
N TRP A 164 7.98 4.63 20.00
CA TRP A 164 7.66 3.86 18.78
C TRP A 164 8.78 2.91 18.34
N LEU A 165 10.03 3.15 18.76
CA LEU A 165 11.19 2.28 18.54
C LEU A 165 11.41 1.29 19.68
N GLU A 166 11.01 1.65 20.91
CA GLU A 166 11.17 0.78 22.09
C GLU A 166 10.21 -0.43 22.10
N GLN A 167 9.14 -0.36 21.31
CA GLN A 167 8.14 -1.42 21.16
C GLN A 167 8.39 -2.35 19.95
N ALA A 168 9.51 -2.16 19.23
CA ALA A 168 9.87 -2.90 18.04
C ALA A 168 10.81 -4.08 18.32
#